data_AF-A0A7C1HEB1-F1
#
_entry.id   AF-A0A7C1HEB1-F1
#
_cell.length_a   1.000
_cell.length_b   1.000
_cell.length_c   1.000
_cell.angle_alpha   90.00
_cell.angle_beta   90.00
_cell.angle_gamma   90.00
#
_symmetry.space_group_name_H-M   'P 1'
#
loop_
_entity.id
_entity.type
_entity.pdbx_description
1 polymer ?
#
loop_
_entity_poly.entity_id
_entity_poly.type
_entity_poly.pdbx_seq_one_letter_code
_entity_poly.pdbx_strand_id
1 'polypeptide(L)'
;MSKQIIRSITLSMLVLFSVSGMLMAAPTVKFFGYQWLRYTWYQEGAEQDSVSDKNGFNIPRTYIRTSVKDDDVGYDARLTLDINNVAGAQTGADWSIWVKYGYVDLYKLIPIPEMTLRIGLQNMYFGTVDPWGYPIATSAAFGDRHKIAPASAEHGVALVGLIPGGWGEYQLALYNGAGYKKLEDNTEKMGVASLL
;
A
#
# COMPACT_ATOMS: atom_id res chain seq x y z
N MET A 1 43.94 -3.66 29.41
CA MET A 1 42.54 -3.23 29.65
C MET A 1 41.65 -4.46 29.73
N SER A 2 40.83 -4.63 30.78
CA SER A 2 40.05 -5.87 30.94
C SER A 2 38.97 -5.97 29.85
N LYS A 3 38.62 -7.20 29.42
CA LYS A 3 37.58 -7.44 28.40
C LYS A 3 36.23 -6.83 28.79
N GLN A 4 35.97 -6.66 30.10
CA GLN A 4 34.78 -6.00 30.61
C GLN A 4 34.78 -4.49 30.31
N ILE A 5 35.91 -3.81 30.47
CA ILE A 5 36.02 -2.37 30.16
C ILE A 5 35.83 -2.11 28.67
N ILE A 6 36.37 -2.96 27.79
CA ILE A 6 36.17 -2.85 26.33
C ILE A 6 34.69 -3.05 25.98
N ARG A 7 34.00 -4.04 26.58
CA ARG A 7 32.57 -4.28 26.37
C ARG A 7 31.72 -3.10 26.84
N SER A 8 32.02 -2.53 28.00
CA SER A 8 31.31 -1.36 28.53
C SER A 8 31.51 -0.13 27.65
N ILE A 9 32.73 0.14 27.18
CA ILE A 9 32.99 1.28 26.27
C ILE A 9 32.30 1.08 24.92
N THR A 10 32.33 -0.14 24.37
CA THR A 10 31.67 -0.45 23.09
C THR A 10 30.15 -0.31 23.20
N LEU A 11 29.56 -0.79 24.31
CA LEU A 11 28.12 -0.64 24.56
C LEU A 11 27.73 0.82 24.77
N SER A 12 28.52 1.59 25.53
CA SER A 12 28.30 3.02 25.72
C SER A 12 28.43 3.81 24.41
N MET A 13 29.38 3.45 23.55
CA MET A 13 29.51 4.05 22.21
C MET A 13 28.33 3.67 21.31
N LEU A 14 27.82 2.44 21.37
CA LEU A 14 26.64 2.02 20.60
C LEU A 14 25.37 2.76 21.06
N VAL A 15 25.22 2.96 22.37
CA VAL A 15 24.13 3.76 22.95
C VAL A 15 24.28 5.24 22.56
N LEU A 16 25.49 5.81 22.62
CA LEU A 16 25.76 7.18 22.18
C LEU A 16 25.55 7.38 20.67
N PHE A 17 25.85 6.38 19.83
CA PHE A 17 25.53 6.41 18.40
C PHE A 17 24.02 6.31 18.14
N SER A 18 23.29 5.53 18.93
CA SER A 18 21.82 5.45 18.82
C SER A 18 21.10 6.71 19.28
N VAL A 19 21.70 7.48 20.22
CA VAL A 19 21.13 8.73 20.74
C VAL A 19 21.56 9.95 19.92
N SER A 20 22.77 9.96 19.35
CA SER A 20 23.24 11.06 18.48
C SER A 20 22.55 11.09 17.11
N GLY A 21 21.96 9.97 16.67
CA GLY A 21 21.06 9.94 15.51
C GLY A 21 19.72 10.66 15.71
N MET A 22 19.36 11.03 16.95
CA MET A 22 18.10 11.71 17.29
C MET A 22 18.17 13.25 17.21
N LEU A 23 19.23 13.81 16.65
CA LEU A 23 19.41 15.26 16.45
C LEU A 23 19.06 15.77 15.05
N MET A 24 18.51 14.90 14.19
CA MET A 24 17.87 15.26 12.91
C MET A 24 16.36 15.34 13.14
N ALA A 25 15.62 16.14 12.35
CA ALA A 25 14.21 16.42 12.62
C ALA A 25 13.42 15.12 12.88
N ALA A 26 12.70 15.04 14.01
CA ALA A 26 12.01 13.81 14.38
C ALA A 26 11.06 13.37 13.25
N PRO A 27 11.01 12.06 12.94
CA PRO A 27 10.16 11.56 11.86
C PRO A 27 8.71 11.94 12.13
N THR A 28 8.04 12.43 11.09
CA THR A 28 6.62 12.76 11.14
C THR A 28 5.80 11.49 11.09
N VAL A 29 5.00 11.24 12.12
CA VAL A 29 4.04 10.14 12.17
C VAL A 29 2.63 10.67 11.92
N LYS A 30 1.91 10.07 10.97
CA LYS A 30 0.49 10.39 10.72
C LYS A 30 -0.36 9.13 10.85
N PHE A 31 -1.54 9.30 11.45
CA PHE A 31 -2.58 8.30 11.52
C PHE A 31 -3.78 8.78 10.71
N PHE A 32 -4.35 7.87 9.94
CA PHE A 32 -5.54 8.13 9.12
C PHE A 32 -6.48 6.95 9.23
N GLY A 33 -7.78 7.22 9.35
CA GLY A 33 -8.82 6.21 9.37
C GLY A 33 -9.95 6.62 8.44
N TYR A 34 -10.53 5.65 7.74
CA TYR A 34 -11.73 5.87 6.93
C TYR A 34 -12.60 4.63 6.93
N GLN A 35 -13.92 4.83 6.99
CA GLN A 35 -14.90 3.75 7.02
C GLN A 35 -15.97 3.98 5.96
N TRP A 36 -16.32 2.92 5.22
CA TRP A 36 -17.44 2.97 4.29
C TRP A 36 -18.72 2.61 5.04
N LEU A 37 -19.65 3.56 5.13
CA LEU A 37 -21.02 3.28 5.55
C LEU A 37 -21.87 3.21 4.28
N ARG A 38 -22.48 2.05 3.99
CA ARG A 38 -23.23 1.83 2.75
C ARG A 38 -24.65 1.38 3.06
N TYR A 39 -25.61 2.03 2.41
CA TYR A 39 -26.97 1.53 2.28
C TYR A 39 -27.19 1.12 0.82
N THR A 40 -27.67 -0.10 0.62
CA THR A 40 -28.00 -0.65 -0.69
C THR A 40 -29.51 -0.81 -0.79
N TRP A 41 -30.08 -0.35 -1.90
CA TRP A 41 -31.47 -0.62 -2.28
C TRP A 41 -31.47 -1.37 -3.61
N TYR A 42 -31.92 -2.62 -3.58
CA TYR A 42 -32.00 -3.50 -4.74
C TYR A 42 -33.35 -3.33 -5.45
N GLN A 43 -33.30 -3.27 -6.78
CA GLN A 43 -34.47 -3.31 -7.65
C GLN A 43 -34.40 -4.56 -8.53
N GLU A 44 -35.54 -5.22 -8.70
CA GLU A 44 -35.67 -6.38 -9.59
C GLU A 44 -35.24 -6.01 -11.02
N GLY A 45 -34.33 -6.79 -11.59
CA GLY A 45 -33.73 -6.54 -12.92
C GLY A 45 -32.44 -5.71 -12.93
N ALA A 46 -31.96 -5.22 -11.78
CA ALA A 46 -30.64 -4.60 -11.67
C ALA A 46 -29.51 -5.65 -11.70
N GLU A 47 -28.35 -5.28 -12.27
CA GLU A 47 -27.14 -6.09 -12.25
C GLU A 47 -26.72 -6.36 -10.79
N GLN A 48 -26.51 -7.63 -10.46
CA GLN A 48 -26.31 -8.10 -9.10
C GLN A 48 -24.89 -7.75 -8.64
N ASP A 49 -24.76 -6.90 -7.61
CA ASP A 49 -23.46 -6.70 -6.93
C ASP A 49 -23.21 -7.90 -6.01
N SER A 50 -22.02 -8.46 -6.10
CA SER A 50 -21.46 -9.57 -5.29
C SER A 50 -21.50 -9.38 -3.76
N VAL A 51 -22.09 -8.29 -3.26
CA VAL A 51 -22.10 -7.91 -1.84
C VAL A 51 -23.48 -8.02 -1.18
N SER A 52 -24.61 -7.95 -1.90
CA SER A 52 -25.94 -8.11 -1.28
C SER A 52 -27.08 -8.31 -2.30
N ASP A 53 -27.85 -9.38 -2.11
CA ASP A 53 -29.09 -9.66 -2.87
C ASP A 53 -30.32 -8.95 -2.29
N LYS A 54 -30.12 -8.05 -1.33
CA LYS A 54 -31.20 -7.45 -0.51
C LYS A 54 -30.91 -5.99 -0.16
N ASN A 55 -31.99 -5.28 0.15
CA ASN A 55 -31.89 -3.98 0.81
C ASN A 55 -31.17 -4.13 2.14
N GLY A 56 -30.18 -3.30 2.41
CA GLY A 56 -29.38 -3.48 3.62
C GLY A 56 -28.40 -2.35 3.87
N PHE A 57 -28.10 -2.17 5.16
CA PHE A 57 -26.98 -1.36 5.59
C PHE A 57 -25.80 -2.25 5.90
N ASN A 58 -24.62 -1.92 5.39
CA ASN A 58 -23.39 -2.61 5.71
C ASN A 58 -22.19 -1.66 5.78
N ILE A 59 -21.13 -2.14 6.43
CA ILE A 59 -19.84 -1.47 6.49
C ILE A 59 -18.86 -2.31 5.68
N PRO A 60 -18.79 -2.19 4.35
CA PRO A 60 -18.05 -3.16 3.53
C PRO A 60 -16.56 -3.17 3.85
N ARG A 61 -15.98 -2.00 4.22
CA ARG A 61 -14.55 -1.85 4.51
C ARG A 61 -14.30 -0.80 5.59
N THR A 62 -13.22 -1.00 6.34
CA THR A 62 -12.60 0.03 7.21
C THR A 62 -11.10 0.04 6.97
N TYR A 63 -10.54 1.22 6.68
CA TYR A 63 -9.10 1.40 6.53
C TYR A 63 -8.52 2.10 7.74
N ILE A 64 -7.40 1.56 8.22
CA ILE A 64 -6.54 2.22 9.21
C ILE A 64 -5.16 2.33 8.57
N ARG A 65 -4.62 3.53 8.53
CA ARG A 65 -3.31 3.81 7.94
C ARG A 65 -2.41 4.53 8.94
N THR A 66 -1.17 4.09 8.96
CA THR A 66 -0.07 4.78 9.63
C THR A 66 1.00 5.09 8.58
N SER A 67 1.53 6.32 8.61
CA SER A 67 2.69 6.70 7.81
C SER A 67 3.77 7.31 8.69
N VAL A 68 5.03 6.97 8.41
CA VAL A 68 6.22 7.53 9.07
C VAL A 68 7.11 8.12 7.99
N LYS A 69 7.37 9.42 8.07
CA LYS A 69 8.15 10.15 7.07
C LYS A 69 9.31 10.87 7.73
N ASP A 70 10.48 10.77 7.14
CA ASP A 70 11.67 11.55 7.53
C ASP A 70 12.20 12.24 6.28
N ASP A 71 12.00 13.56 6.24
CA ASP A 71 12.43 14.41 5.13
C ASP A 71 13.95 14.62 5.09
N ASP A 72 14.66 14.47 6.21
CA ASP A 72 16.11 14.61 6.25
C ASP A 72 16.78 13.37 5.64
N VAL A 73 16.36 12.18 6.08
CA VAL A 73 16.84 10.89 5.57
C VAL A 73 16.28 10.58 4.17
N GLY A 74 15.08 11.05 3.87
CA GLY A 74 14.46 10.91 2.55
C GLY A 74 13.63 9.65 2.37
N TYR A 75 12.83 9.27 3.38
CA TYR A 75 11.88 8.16 3.28
C TYR A 75 10.45 8.51 3.71
N ASP A 76 9.47 7.77 3.17
CA ASP A 76 8.05 7.74 3.59
C ASP A 76 7.58 6.27 3.62
N ALA A 77 7.41 5.72 4.82
CA ALA A 77 6.93 4.36 5.03
C ALA A 77 5.43 4.37 5.33
N ARG A 78 4.66 3.46 4.72
CA ARG A 78 3.21 3.37 4.89
C ARG A 78 2.74 1.97 5.18
N LEU A 79 1.88 1.85 6.18
CA LEU A 79 1.11 0.66 6.50
C LEU A 79 -0.38 0.99 6.42
N THR A 80 -1.14 0.25 5.62
CA THR A 80 -2.61 0.35 5.54
C THR A 80 -3.22 -1.01 5.80
N LEU A 81 -4.06 -1.10 6.83
CA LEU A 81 -4.88 -2.25 7.14
C LEU A 81 -6.27 -2.08 6.49
N ASP A 82 -6.75 -3.13 5.86
CA ASP A 82 -8.09 -3.24 5.26
C ASP A 82 -8.90 -4.29 6.02
N ILE A 83 -9.88 -3.81 6.78
CA ILE A 83 -10.82 -4.64 7.52
C ILE A 83 -12.05 -4.81 6.64
N ASN A 84 -12.21 -5.99 6.04
CA ASN A 84 -13.37 -6.32 5.23
C ASN A 84 -14.42 -6.99 6.13
N ASN A 85 -15.65 -6.48 6.10
CA ASN A 85 -16.80 -7.10 6.75
C ASN A 85 -17.66 -7.76 5.67
N VAL A 86 -17.23 -8.94 5.27
CA VAL A 86 -17.88 -9.76 4.26
C VAL A 86 -17.92 -11.18 4.80
N ALA A 87 -19.09 -11.82 4.72
CA ALA A 87 -19.26 -13.19 5.19
C ALA A 87 -18.21 -14.10 4.54
N GLY A 88 -17.43 -14.82 5.37
CA GLY A 88 -16.38 -15.71 4.89
C GLY A 88 -15.20 -15.01 4.18
N ALA A 89 -14.93 -13.73 4.49
CA ALA A 89 -13.77 -13.00 3.94
C ALA A 89 -12.43 -13.72 4.18
N GLN A 90 -12.33 -14.48 5.29
CA GLN A 90 -11.32 -15.52 5.53
C GLN A 90 -12.03 -16.76 6.09
N THR A 91 -11.35 -17.90 6.01
CA THR A 91 -11.83 -19.15 6.60
C THR A 91 -12.13 -18.97 8.09
N GLY A 92 -13.41 -18.89 8.44
CA GLY A 92 -13.89 -18.74 9.82
C GLY A 92 -13.93 -17.31 10.36
N ALA A 93 -13.77 -16.27 9.53
CA ALA A 93 -13.82 -14.88 9.98
C ALA A 93 -14.55 -13.94 8.99
N ASP A 94 -15.60 -13.28 9.49
CA ASP A 94 -16.37 -12.30 8.71
C ASP A 94 -15.72 -10.91 8.71
N TRP A 95 -15.04 -10.55 9.80
CA TRP A 95 -14.29 -9.28 9.96
C TRP A 95 -12.79 -9.52 9.81
N SER A 96 -12.39 -9.80 8.58
CA SER A 96 -11.00 -10.16 8.27
C SER A 96 -10.13 -8.92 8.09
N ILE A 97 -8.93 -8.94 8.70
CA ILE A 97 -7.94 -7.87 8.58
C ILE A 97 -6.87 -8.30 7.57
N TRP A 98 -6.63 -7.45 6.57
CA TRP A 98 -5.58 -7.62 5.57
C TRP A 98 -4.59 -6.47 5.62
N VAL A 99 -3.31 -6.75 5.39
CA VAL A 99 -2.36 -5.69 5.04
C VAL A 99 -2.62 -5.35 3.57
N LYS A 100 -3.15 -4.16 3.30
CA LYS A 100 -3.44 -3.70 1.93
C LYS A 100 -2.26 -2.98 1.32
N TYR A 101 -1.58 -2.15 2.10
CA TYR A 101 -0.33 -1.50 1.72
C TYR A 101 0.68 -1.62 2.85
N GLY A 102 1.93 -1.86 2.50
CA GLY A 102 3.04 -2.05 3.42
C GLY A 102 4.34 -1.83 2.65
N TYR A 103 4.71 -0.56 2.46
CA TYR A 103 5.84 -0.20 1.61
C TYR A 103 6.64 0.98 2.18
N VAL A 104 7.84 1.17 1.65
CA VAL A 104 8.68 2.34 1.88
C VAL A 104 9.03 3.01 0.57
N ASP A 105 8.88 4.32 0.53
CA ASP A 105 9.37 5.21 -0.52
C ASP A 105 10.72 5.78 -0.11
N LEU A 106 11.73 5.62 -0.95
CA LEU A 106 13.08 6.16 -0.77
C LEU A 106 13.33 7.18 -1.89
N TYR A 107 13.10 8.47 -1.58
CA TYR A 107 13.12 9.56 -2.57
C TYR A 107 14.41 10.39 -2.55
N LYS A 108 15.35 10.11 -1.63
CA LYS A 108 16.72 10.64 -1.68
C LYS A 108 17.78 9.59 -2.00
N LEU A 109 17.40 8.32 -2.14
CA LEU A 109 18.35 7.23 -2.39
C LEU A 109 19.01 7.34 -3.77
N ILE A 110 18.24 7.72 -4.79
CA ILE A 110 18.72 7.83 -6.16
C ILE A 110 18.73 9.33 -6.51
N PRO A 111 19.87 9.90 -6.97
CA PRO A 111 20.02 11.34 -7.20
C PRO A 111 19.38 11.78 -8.52
N ILE A 112 18.16 11.33 -8.80
CA ILE A 112 17.34 11.78 -9.93
C ILE A 112 16.17 12.56 -9.32
N PRO A 113 15.99 13.85 -9.66
CA PRO A 113 14.90 14.66 -9.13
C PRO A 113 13.54 13.97 -9.32
N GLU A 114 12.70 14.05 -8.29
CA GLU A 114 11.32 13.55 -8.30
C GLU A 114 11.18 12.03 -8.49
N MET A 115 12.30 11.30 -8.58
CA MET A 115 12.28 9.84 -8.64
C MET A 115 12.31 9.24 -7.24
N THR A 116 11.49 8.22 -7.04
CA THR A 116 11.34 7.48 -5.79
C THR A 116 11.48 5.99 -6.06
N LEU A 117 12.31 5.32 -5.27
CA LEU A 117 12.33 3.86 -5.21
C LEU A 117 11.31 3.39 -4.16
N ARG A 118 10.26 2.69 -4.59
CA ARG A 118 9.24 2.10 -3.73
C ARG A 118 9.47 0.61 -3.56
N ILE A 119 9.52 0.13 -2.32
CA ILE A 119 9.74 -1.29 -2.00
C ILE A 119 8.65 -1.78 -1.04
N GLY A 120 8.06 -2.93 -1.33
CA GLY A 120 7.09 -3.60 -0.46
C GLY A 120 5.74 -3.84 -1.14
N LEU A 121 4.69 -4.01 -0.33
CA LEU A 121 3.31 -4.15 -0.79
C LEU A 121 2.74 -2.79 -1.15
N GLN A 122 2.59 -2.52 -2.43
CA GLN A 122 2.29 -1.21 -2.97
C GLN A 122 1.15 -1.26 -3.97
N ASN A 123 0.50 -0.10 -4.19
CA ASN A 123 -0.49 0.00 -5.25
C ASN A 123 0.15 -0.29 -6.61
N MET A 124 -0.59 -0.94 -7.49
CA MET A 124 -0.16 -1.24 -8.85
C MET A 124 -1.02 -0.43 -9.81
N TYR A 125 -0.42 0.54 -10.49
CA TYR A 125 -1.12 1.33 -11.48
C TYR A 125 -0.91 0.72 -12.87
N PHE A 126 -1.99 0.15 -13.42
CA PHE A 126 -2.02 -0.33 -14.79
C PHE A 126 -3.28 0.17 -15.50
N GLY A 127 -3.09 1.04 -16.48
CA GLY A 127 -4.16 1.75 -17.17
C GLY A 127 -4.76 2.88 -16.35
N THR A 128 -5.74 3.57 -16.94
CA THR A 128 -6.54 4.56 -16.23
C THR A 128 -7.46 3.85 -15.25
N VAL A 129 -7.37 4.19 -13.97
CA VAL A 129 -8.44 3.87 -13.03
C VAL A 129 -9.56 4.84 -13.36
N ASP A 130 -10.69 4.34 -13.86
CA ASP A 130 -11.87 5.18 -14.05
C ASP A 130 -12.14 5.91 -12.73
N PRO A 131 -12.05 7.25 -12.71
CA PRO A 131 -12.17 8.00 -11.47
C PRO A 131 -13.52 7.63 -10.86
N TRP A 132 -13.46 7.25 -9.58
CA TRP A 132 -14.60 6.95 -8.73
C TRP A 132 -15.57 8.15 -8.71
N GLY A 133 -16.41 8.25 -9.73
CA GLY A 133 -17.66 9.00 -9.71
C GLY A 133 -18.76 7.95 -9.67
N TYR A 134 -19.24 7.60 -8.49
CA TYR A 134 -20.36 6.65 -8.30
C TYR A 134 -21.46 6.87 -9.36
N PRO A 135 -22.03 5.79 -9.96
CA PRO A 135 -22.59 4.67 -9.22
C PRO A 135 -22.33 3.30 -9.88
N ILE A 136 -21.12 2.76 -9.77
CA ILE A 136 -20.88 1.34 -10.06
C ILE A 136 -20.08 0.77 -8.89
N ALA A 137 -20.75 0.03 -8.01
CA ALA A 137 -20.14 -0.59 -6.83
C ALA A 137 -19.14 -1.71 -7.16
N THR A 138 -19.05 -2.08 -8.44
CA THR A 138 -18.27 -3.19 -9.00
C THR A 138 -17.10 -2.74 -9.88
N SER A 139 -16.59 -1.51 -9.73
CA SER A 139 -15.47 -1.01 -10.54
C SER A 139 -14.15 -1.73 -10.22
N ALA A 140 -13.98 -2.91 -10.81
CA ALA A 140 -12.68 -3.50 -11.07
C ALA A 140 -11.91 -2.52 -11.97
N ALA A 141 -10.68 -2.14 -11.60
CA ALA A 141 -9.84 -1.40 -12.53
C ALA A 141 -9.71 -2.20 -13.83
N PHE A 142 -9.41 -1.56 -14.96
CA PHE A 142 -9.31 -2.22 -16.27
C PHE A 142 -8.53 -3.55 -16.21
N GLY A 143 -7.42 -3.57 -15.46
CA GLY A 143 -6.64 -4.77 -15.20
C GLY A 143 -7.41 -5.93 -14.56
N ASP A 144 -8.27 -5.67 -13.57
CA ASP A 144 -9.06 -6.70 -12.88
C ASP A 144 -10.29 -7.10 -13.69
N ARG A 145 -10.94 -6.15 -14.39
CA ARG A 145 -12.04 -6.44 -15.31
C ARG A 145 -11.63 -7.41 -16.42
N HIS A 146 -10.43 -7.21 -16.96
CA HIS A 146 -9.90 -8.04 -18.04
C HIS A 146 -8.94 -9.14 -17.58
N LYS A 147 -8.71 -9.28 -16.26
CA LYS A 147 -7.76 -10.22 -15.65
C LYS A 147 -6.34 -10.12 -16.23
N ILE A 148 -5.95 -8.92 -16.64
CA ILE A 148 -4.63 -8.61 -17.21
C ILE A 148 -3.63 -8.31 -16.11
N ALA A 149 -4.07 -7.65 -15.04
CA ALA A 149 -3.22 -7.31 -13.90
C ALA A 149 -4.06 -7.09 -12.62
N PRO A 150 -3.61 -7.56 -11.44
CA PRO A 150 -4.32 -7.41 -10.18
C PRO A 150 -4.54 -5.95 -9.77
N ALA A 151 -5.78 -5.48 -9.73
CA ALA A 151 -6.12 -4.05 -9.69
C ALA A 151 -5.78 -3.25 -8.43
N SER A 152 -5.24 -3.85 -7.37
CA SER A 152 -5.17 -3.12 -6.08
C SER A 152 -3.81 -3.00 -5.45
N ALA A 153 -3.06 -4.09 -5.30
CA ALA A 153 -1.82 -4.05 -4.56
C ALA A 153 -0.99 -5.31 -4.83
N GLU A 154 0.31 -5.10 -4.98
CA GLU A 154 1.28 -6.15 -5.22
C GLU A 154 2.56 -5.95 -4.42
N HIS A 155 3.22 -7.06 -4.09
CA HIS A 155 4.54 -7.00 -3.48
C HIS A 155 5.58 -6.85 -4.58
N GLY A 156 6.48 -5.88 -4.43
CA GLY A 156 7.51 -5.68 -5.42
C GLY A 156 8.38 -4.47 -5.17
N VAL A 157 9.09 -4.10 -6.23
CA VAL A 157 9.95 -2.91 -6.30
C VAL A 157 9.51 -2.07 -7.48
N ALA A 158 9.38 -0.77 -7.30
CA ALA A 158 9.02 0.16 -8.35
C ALA A 158 9.90 1.41 -8.32
N LEU A 159 10.22 1.93 -9.50
CA LEU A 159 10.64 3.30 -9.70
C LEU A 159 9.41 4.09 -10.11
N VAL A 160 9.11 5.14 -9.36
CA VAL A 160 8.01 6.07 -9.63
C VAL A 160 8.54 7.49 -9.64
N GLY A 161 8.01 8.34 -10.51
CA GLY A 161 8.43 9.74 -10.55
C GLY A 161 7.55 10.58 -11.47
N LEU A 162 7.88 11.85 -11.56
CA LEU A 162 7.19 12.81 -12.42
C LEU A 162 7.93 12.96 -13.74
N ILE A 163 7.17 13.11 -14.83
CA ILE A 163 7.72 13.45 -16.13
C ILE A 163 8.05 14.97 -16.11
N PRO A 164 9.28 15.36 -16.47
CA PRO A 164 9.68 16.77 -16.47
C PRO A 164 8.71 17.66 -17.23
N GLY A 165 8.45 18.85 -16.68
CA GLY A 165 7.48 19.79 -17.24
C GLY A 165 6.03 19.55 -16.81
N GLY A 166 5.77 18.57 -15.93
CA GLY A 166 4.45 18.30 -15.37
C GLY A 166 3.52 17.52 -16.30
N TRP A 167 4.09 16.68 -17.16
CA TRP A 167 3.36 15.98 -18.21
C TRP A 167 2.70 14.67 -17.73
N GLY A 168 2.87 14.34 -16.46
CA GLY A 168 2.30 13.15 -15.84
C GLY A 168 3.27 12.47 -14.88
N GLU A 169 2.89 11.27 -14.48
CA GLU A 169 3.68 10.37 -13.64
C GLU A 169 4.14 9.16 -14.47
N TYR A 170 5.29 8.59 -14.13
CA TYR A 170 5.74 7.32 -14.68
C TYR A 170 5.96 6.30 -13.59
N GLN A 171 5.80 5.03 -13.96
CA GLN A 171 6.10 3.89 -13.11
C GLN A 171 6.80 2.80 -13.92
N LEU A 172 7.88 2.26 -13.37
CA LEU A 172 8.53 1.02 -13.80
C LEU A 172 8.63 0.08 -12.61
N ALA A 173 7.99 -1.08 -12.65
CA ALA A 173 7.87 -1.96 -11.51
C ALA A 173 8.06 -3.43 -11.84
N LEU A 174 8.55 -4.17 -10.85
CA LEU A 174 8.64 -5.62 -10.83
C LEU A 174 7.88 -6.13 -9.62
N TYR A 175 6.93 -7.02 -9.86
CA TYR A 175 6.02 -7.57 -8.86
C TYR A 175 6.12 -9.10 -8.78
N ASN A 176 5.75 -9.63 -7.63
CA ASN A 176 5.69 -11.07 -7.39
C ASN A 176 4.44 -11.72 -8.01
N GLY A 177 3.36 -10.95 -8.20
CA GLY A 177 2.15 -11.30 -8.96
C GLY A 177 1.09 -12.11 -8.23
N ALA A 178 1.28 -12.38 -6.93
CA ALA A 178 0.37 -13.18 -6.12
C ALA A 178 -0.81 -12.37 -5.54
N GLY A 179 -0.77 -11.04 -5.69
CA GLY A 179 -1.66 -10.10 -5.02
C GLY A 179 -1.37 -9.97 -3.52
N TYR A 180 -2.16 -9.13 -2.86
CA TYR A 180 -1.98 -8.83 -1.43
C TYR A 180 -2.64 -9.82 -0.45
N LYS A 181 -3.55 -10.67 -0.93
CA LYS A 181 -4.34 -11.59 -0.09
C LYS A 181 -3.79 -13.02 -0.05
N LYS A 182 -2.71 -13.31 -0.77
CA LYS A 182 -2.13 -14.64 -0.87
C LYS A 182 -0.65 -14.58 -0.57
N LEU A 183 -0.12 -15.70 -0.06
CA LEU A 183 1.31 -15.94 -0.06
C LEU A 183 1.76 -16.26 -1.49
N GLU A 184 3.02 -15.94 -1.78
CA GLU A 184 3.55 -16.12 -3.12
C GLU A 184 4.09 -17.53 -3.35
N ASP A 185 3.71 -18.13 -4.48
CA ASP A 185 4.13 -19.47 -4.92
C ASP A 185 5.20 -19.42 -6.04
N ASN A 186 5.90 -18.29 -6.20
CA ASN A 186 6.96 -18.05 -7.18
C ASN A 186 6.63 -18.28 -8.67
N THR A 187 5.36 -18.19 -9.06
CA THR A 187 4.90 -18.51 -10.43
C THR A 187 4.42 -17.32 -11.26
N GLU A 188 4.15 -16.17 -10.64
CA GLU A 188 3.35 -15.09 -11.25
C GLU A 188 4.12 -13.78 -11.46
N LYS A 189 5.46 -13.82 -11.57
CA LYS A 189 6.29 -12.61 -11.73
C LYS A 189 5.79 -11.69 -12.85
N MET A 190 5.71 -10.41 -12.55
CA MET A 190 5.16 -9.41 -13.48
C MET A 190 6.03 -8.18 -13.56
N GLY A 191 6.30 -7.72 -14.78
CA GLY A 191 6.88 -6.41 -15.04
C GLY A 191 5.81 -5.44 -15.52
N VAL A 192 5.78 -4.23 -14.97
CA VAL A 192 4.83 -3.18 -15.34
C VAL A 192 5.60 -1.92 -15.71
N ALA A 193 5.22 -1.32 -16.84
CA ALA A 193 5.61 0.03 -17.21
C ALA A 193 4.33 0.82 -17.51
N SER A 194 4.15 1.96 -16.86
CA SER A 194 2.98 2.81 -17.05
C SER A 194 3.34 4.29 -17.03
N LEU A 195 2.54 5.05 -17.78
CA LEU A 195 2.52 6.52 -17.82
C LEU A 195 1.10 6.91 -17.44
N LEU A 196 0.97 7.82 -16.47
CA LEU A 196 -0.30 8.28 -15.88
C LEU A 196 -0.45 9.78 -16.06
#